data_AF-A0A7S2RER5-F1
#
_entry.id   AF-A0A7S2RER5-F1
#
_cell.length_a   1.000
_cell.length_b   1.000
_cell.length_c   1.000
_cell.angle_alpha   90.00
_cell.angle_beta   90.00
_cell.angle_gamma   90.00
#
_symmetry.space_group_name_H-M   'P 1'
#
loop_
_entity.id
_entity.type
_entity.pdbx_description
1 polymer ?
#
loop_
_entity_poly.entity_id
_entity_poly.type
_entity_poly.pdbx_seq_one_letter_code
_entity_poly.pdbx_strand_id
1 'polypeptide(L)'
;ALYSNGLYDTADELYASAVYEGYLPWPVIEQKNKASQLKIDLHGMNRALAHSAVRVALQQEIQATSWQINGTVLENDAIHKLDKDVIIVTGKGKRSAQHLRPVIRPEVQRMLQEEFYPPLGTSSIPGNMGALAIPVSDVKLWLKHQKEQKGIRLLAVAGILKNISSGNRLRQLLTLNLNDSTGEDNTDSNEE
;
A
#
# COMPACT_ATOMS: atom_id res chain seq x y z
N ALA A 1 5.03 -9.94 17.35
CA ALA A 1 6.20 -9.04 17.49
C ALA A 1 6.12 -7.88 16.50
N LEU A 2 6.17 -8.12 15.18
CA LEU A 2 6.20 -7.05 14.15
C LEU A 2 5.02 -6.06 14.23
N TYR A 3 3.80 -6.57 14.23
CA TYR A 3 2.58 -5.75 14.35
C TYR A 3 2.56 -4.87 15.62
N SER A 4 3.02 -5.40 16.75
CA SER A 4 3.10 -4.65 18.02
C SER A 4 4.17 -3.55 18.02
N ASN A 5 5.16 -3.67 17.14
CA ASN A 5 6.25 -2.70 17.00
C ASN A 5 6.00 -1.70 15.86
N GLY A 6 4.82 -1.72 15.23
CA GLY A 6 4.48 -0.83 14.11
C GLY A 6 5.20 -1.15 12.80
N LEU A 7 5.87 -2.30 12.70
CA LEU A 7 6.59 -2.74 11.50
C LEU A 7 5.62 -3.40 10.50
N TYR A 8 4.64 -2.61 10.02
CA TYR A 8 3.55 -3.11 9.19
C TYR A 8 4.00 -3.57 7.81
N ASP A 9 4.92 -2.84 7.16
CA ASP A 9 5.38 -3.21 5.82
C ASP A 9 6.08 -4.57 5.82
N THR A 10 6.93 -4.84 6.81
CA THR A 10 7.58 -6.16 6.99
C THR A 10 6.56 -7.25 7.35
N ALA A 11 5.53 -6.91 8.14
CA ALA A 11 4.46 -7.86 8.46
C ALA A 11 3.65 -8.24 7.22
N ASP A 12 3.38 -7.26 6.34
CA ASP A 12 2.67 -7.45 5.08
C ASP A 12 3.47 -8.33 4.12
N GLU A 13 4.77 -8.10 3.98
CA GLU A 13 5.67 -8.93 3.17
C GLU A 13 5.68 -10.39 3.64
N LEU A 14 5.86 -10.63 4.94
CA LEU A 14 5.84 -11.98 5.51
C LEU A 14 4.48 -12.65 5.36
N TYR A 15 3.39 -11.91 5.52
CA TYR A 15 2.05 -12.42 5.28
C TYR A 15 1.86 -12.84 3.83
N ALA A 16 2.24 -11.99 2.87
CA ALA A 16 2.14 -12.27 1.44
C ALA A 16 2.98 -13.50 1.05
N SER A 17 4.21 -13.62 1.54
CA SER A 17 5.05 -14.81 1.33
C SER A 17 4.42 -16.06 1.93
N ALA A 18 3.90 -15.99 3.16
CA ALA A 18 3.28 -17.14 3.82
C ALA A 18 1.98 -17.59 3.12
N VAL A 19 1.22 -16.67 2.52
CA VAL A 19 0.08 -17.02 1.65
C VAL A 19 0.57 -17.71 0.38
N TYR A 20 1.59 -17.15 -0.29
CA TYR A 20 2.13 -17.69 -1.54
C TYR A 20 2.64 -19.12 -1.37
N GLU A 21 3.33 -19.40 -0.27
CA GLU A 21 3.85 -20.72 0.09
C GLU A 21 2.76 -21.67 0.65
N GLY A 22 1.51 -21.19 0.82
CA GLY A 22 0.39 -22.00 1.29
C GLY A 22 0.34 -22.25 2.80
N TYR A 23 1.18 -21.57 3.60
CA TYR A 23 1.14 -21.66 5.07
C TYR A 23 -0.04 -20.91 5.67
N LEU A 24 -0.53 -19.86 5.00
CA LEU A 24 -1.68 -19.06 5.41
C LEU A 24 -2.75 -19.01 4.32
N PRO A 25 -4.04 -18.94 4.68
CA PRO A 25 -5.10 -18.79 3.71
C PRO A 25 -5.12 -17.39 3.11
N TRP A 26 -5.39 -17.32 1.81
CA TRP A 26 -5.74 -16.06 1.14
C TRP A 26 -7.11 -15.56 1.64
N PRO A 27 -7.25 -14.30 2.07
CA PRO A 27 -8.46 -13.83 2.73
C PRO A 27 -9.55 -13.43 1.74
N VAL A 28 -9.24 -13.26 0.44
CA VAL A 28 -10.24 -12.79 -0.53
C VAL A 28 -11.10 -13.96 -1.00
N ILE A 29 -12.42 -13.80 -0.88
CA ILE A 29 -13.39 -14.79 -1.35
C ILE A 29 -13.69 -14.54 -2.84
N GLU A 30 -13.21 -15.42 -3.70
CA GLU A 30 -13.52 -15.40 -5.14
C GLU A 30 -14.99 -15.78 -5.38
N GLN A 31 -15.77 -14.86 -5.96
CA GLN A 31 -17.15 -15.14 -6.36
C GLN A 31 -17.21 -15.48 -7.86
N LYS A 32 -17.44 -16.76 -8.18
CA LYS A 32 -17.45 -17.27 -9.56
C LYS A 32 -18.54 -16.70 -10.48
N ASN A 33 -19.58 -16.00 -9.98
CA ASN A 33 -20.80 -15.76 -10.77
C ASN A 33 -21.57 -14.44 -10.52
N LYS A 34 -21.04 -13.43 -9.82
CA LYS A 34 -21.73 -12.13 -9.66
C LYS A 34 -20.72 -10.99 -9.73
N ALA A 35 -21.11 -9.89 -10.38
CA ALA A 35 -20.32 -8.66 -10.56
C ALA A 35 -19.42 -8.36 -9.36
N SER A 36 -18.14 -8.13 -9.67
CA SER A 36 -16.92 -8.00 -8.86
C SER A 36 -17.08 -7.25 -7.53
N GLN A 37 -17.71 -7.91 -6.56
CA GLN A 37 -17.69 -7.44 -5.18
C GLN A 37 -16.48 -8.03 -4.48
N LEU A 38 -15.53 -7.19 -4.09
CA LEU A 38 -14.43 -7.61 -3.25
C LEU A 38 -14.96 -8.00 -1.86
N LYS A 39 -14.65 -9.22 -1.43
CA LYS A 39 -15.00 -9.75 -0.13
C LYS A 39 -13.76 -10.29 0.55
N ILE A 40 -13.46 -9.77 1.74
CA ILE A 40 -12.29 -10.13 2.54
C ILE A 40 -12.80 -10.85 3.79
N ASP A 41 -12.37 -12.07 3.99
CA ASP A 41 -12.73 -12.90 5.12
C ASP A 41 -11.60 -12.99 6.14
N LEU A 42 -11.86 -12.42 7.31
CA LEU A 42 -10.92 -12.34 8.43
C LEU A 42 -11.40 -13.20 9.61
N HIS A 43 -12.45 -14.01 9.43
CA HIS A 43 -12.98 -14.79 10.54
C HIS A 43 -11.92 -15.76 11.06
N GLY A 44 -11.76 -15.81 12.38
CA GLY A 44 -10.79 -16.71 13.02
C GLY A 44 -9.33 -16.26 12.92
N MET A 45 -9.02 -15.18 12.21
CA MET A 45 -7.69 -14.58 12.22
C MET A 45 -7.40 -13.89 13.56
N ASN A 46 -6.13 -13.79 13.93
CA ASN A 46 -5.73 -12.88 15.02
C ASN A 46 -5.60 -11.44 14.48
N ARG A 47 -5.43 -10.46 15.37
CA ARG A 47 -5.35 -9.04 14.99
C ARG A 47 -4.25 -8.74 13.97
N ALA A 48 -3.05 -9.28 14.18
CA ALA A 48 -1.91 -9.02 13.31
C ALA A 48 -2.13 -9.59 11.90
N LEU A 49 -2.63 -10.82 11.81
CA LEU A 49 -2.96 -11.45 10.54
C LEU A 49 -4.10 -10.72 9.83
N ALA A 50 -5.14 -10.31 10.56
CA ALA A 50 -6.25 -9.57 9.98
C ALA A 50 -5.82 -8.21 9.43
N HIS A 51 -4.90 -7.53 10.13
CA HIS A 51 -4.32 -6.26 9.71
C HIS A 51 -3.55 -6.40 8.38
N SER A 52 -2.58 -7.31 8.33
CA SER A 52 -1.81 -7.56 7.11
C SER A 52 -2.68 -8.11 5.97
N ALA A 53 -3.66 -8.97 6.27
CA ALA A 53 -4.61 -9.49 5.29
C ALA A 53 -5.37 -8.37 4.56
N VAL A 54 -5.90 -7.40 5.30
CA VAL A 54 -6.63 -6.27 4.70
C VAL A 54 -5.69 -5.39 3.87
N ARG A 55 -4.51 -5.06 4.40
CA ARG A 55 -3.53 -4.22 3.71
C ARG A 55 -3.05 -4.86 2.40
N VAL A 56 -2.64 -6.13 2.45
CA VAL A 56 -2.17 -6.87 1.27
C VAL A 56 -3.30 -7.05 0.26
N ALA A 57 -4.53 -7.39 0.68
CA ALA A 57 -5.67 -7.51 -0.22
C ALA A 57 -5.97 -6.20 -0.97
N LEU A 58 -6.01 -5.07 -0.26
CA LEU A 58 -6.25 -3.77 -0.87
C LEU A 58 -5.07 -3.31 -1.75
N GLN A 59 -3.83 -3.64 -1.38
CA GLN A 59 -2.66 -3.37 -2.22
C GLN A 59 -2.67 -4.18 -3.51
N GLN A 60 -3.12 -5.44 -3.46
CA GLN A 60 -3.25 -6.27 -4.65
C GLN A 60 -4.29 -5.71 -5.62
N GLU A 61 -5.39 -5.13 -5.12
CA GLU A 61 -6.35 -4.41 -5.98
C GLU A 61 -5.70 -3.22 -6.71
N ILE A 62 -4.82 -2.46 -6.03
CA ILE A 62 -4.03 -1.42 -6.70
C ILE A 62 -3.16 -2.03 -7.80
N GLN A 63 -2.47 -3.14 -7.50
CA GLN A 63 -1.55 -3.79 -8.43
C GLN A 63 -2.28 -4.38 -9.64
N ALA A 64 -3.38 -5.09 -9.44
CA ALA A 64 -4.23 -5.62 -10.51
C ALA A 64 -4.75 -4.50 -11.43
N THR A 65 -4.93 -3.30 -10.88
CA THR A 65 -5.32 -2.10 -11.62
C THR A 65 -4.11 -1.38 -12.29
N SER A 66 -2.86 -1.72 -11.96
CA SER A 66 -1.65 -0.96 -12.36
C SER A 66 -0.74 -1.63 -13.40
N TRP A 67 -1.13 -2.75 -14.01
CA TRP A 67 -0.42 -3.30 -15.18
C TRP A 67 -0.74 -2.49 -16.44
N GLN A 68 -0.20 -1.28 -16.54
CA GLN A 68 -0.14 -0.49 -17.78
C GLN A 68 1.28 0.09 -17.92
N ILE A 69 2.14 -0.66 -18.60
CA ILE A 69 3.39 -0.17 -19.17
C ILE A 69 3.27 -0.44 -20.67
N ASN A 70 3.26 0.64 -21.47
CA ASN A 70 3.31 0.73 -22.95
C ASN A 70 2.16 1.52 -23.62
N GLY A 71 1.89 2.75 -23.16
CA GLY A 71 1.42 3.85 -24.02
C GLY A 71 0.05 3.76 -24.70
N THR A 72 -0.68 2.66 -24.59
CA THR A 72 -2.06 2.54 -25.06
C THR A 72 -3.00 2.66 -23.86
N VAL A 73 -3.64 3.82 -23.74
CA VAL A 73 -4.75 4.03 -22.81
C VAL A 73 -5.94 3.23 -23.34
N LEU A 74 -6.03 1.97 -22.92
CA LEU A 74 -7.34 1.34 -22.75
C LEU A 74 -7.87 1.89 -21.43
N GLU A 75 -8.93 2.69 -21.50
CA GLU A 75 -9.55 3.30 -20.35
C GLU A 75 -9.90 2.25 -19.26
N ASN A 76 -9.29 2.41 -18.09
CA ASN A 76 -9.91 2.28 -16.76
C ASN A 76 -10.78 1.07 -16.38
N ASP A 77 -10.48 -0.15 -16.84
CA ASP A 77 -11.40 -1.26 -16.59
C ASP A 77 -11.48 -1.75 -15.12
N ALA A 78 -10.45 -1.57 -14.29
CA ALA A 78 -10.44 -2.09 -12.91
C ALA A 78 -11.02 -1.14 -11.85
N ILE A 79 -10.91 0.20 -12.00
CA ILE A 79 -11.61 1.15 -11.11
C ILE A 79 -13.12 1.17 -11.41
N HIS A 80 -13.50 0.99 -12.69
CA HIS A 80 -14.90 0.87 -13.09
C HIS A 80 -15.51 -0.51 -12.78
N LYS A 81 -14.72 -1.56 -12.54
CA LYS A 81 -15.24 -2.87 -12.09
C LYS A 81 -15.73 -2.87 -10.65
N LEU A 82 -15.22 -1.99 -9.79
CA LEU A 82 -15.73 -1.88 -8.42
C LEU A 82 -16.99 -1.02 -8.43
N ASP A 83 -18.14 -1.64 -8.70
CA ASP A 83 -19.47 -1.01 -8.64
C ASP A 83 -20.19 -1.27 -7.31
N LYS A 84 -19.54 -2.02 -6.41
CA LYS A 84 -20.13 -2.47 -5.16
C LYS A 84 -19.19 -2.19 -4.00
N ASP A 85 -19.80 -1.99 -2.84
CA ASP A 85 -19.10 -1.84 -1.57
C ASP A 85 -18.24 -3.07 -1.27
N VAL A 86 -17.05 -2.82 -0.73
CA VAL A 86 -16.14 -3.87 -0.27
C VAL A 86 -16.66 -4.43 1.03
N ILE A 87 -16.74 -5.75 1.14
CA ILE A 87 -17.23 -6.41 2.35
C ILE A 87 -16.07 -7.02 3.11
N ILE A 88 -15.96 -6.69 4.40
CA ILE A 88 -15.00 -7.33 5.32
C ILE A 88 -15.79 -8.16 6.32
N VAL A 89 -15.51 -9.46 6.39
CA VAL A 89 -16.10 -10.39 7.35
C VAL A 89 -15.14 -10.53 8.54
N THR A 90 -15.50 -9.96 9.68
CA THR A 90 -14.70 -9.97 10.92
C THR A 90 -15.08 -11.10 11.88
N GLY A 91 -16.17 -11.82 11.56
CA GLY A 91 -16.77 -12.85 12.42
C GLY A 91 -17.63 -12.27 13.54
N LYS A 92 -18.44 -13.15 14.16
CA LYS A 92 -19.45 -12.78 15.18
C LYS A 92 -18.94 -12.80 16.63
N GLY A 93 -17.64 -13.05 16.85
CA GLY A 93 -17.07 -13.13 18.21
C GLY A 93 -17.45 -14.37 19.03
N LYS A 94 -18.02 -15.44 18.42
CA LYS A 94 -18.43 -16.66 19.14
C LYS A 94 -17.30 -17.32 19.96
N ARG A 95 -16.04 -17.19 19.52
CA ARG A 95 -14.82 -17.74 20.15
C ARG A 95 -13.96 -16.70 20.86
N SER A 96 -14.46 -15.47 21.03
CA SER A 96 -13.70 -14.43 21.72
C SER A 96 -13.81 -14.55 23.24
N ALA A 97 -12.81 -14.04 23.96
CA ALA A 97 -12.75 -14.08 25.43
C ALA A 97 -13.99 -13.46 26.11
N GLN A 98 -14.67 -12.54 25.42
CA GLN A 98 -15.99 -12.07 25.77
C GLN A 98 -16.97 -12.57 24.71
N HIS A 99 -17.78 -13.58 25.04
CA HIS A 99 -18.68 -14.23 24.09
C HIS A 99 -19.46 -13.19 23.25
N LEU A 100 -19.41 -13.32 21.92
CA LEU A 100 -20.04 -12.41 20.95
C LEU A 100 -19.45 -10.99 20.84
N ARG A 101 -18.27 -10.71 21.40
CA ARG A 101 -17.54 -9.46 21.15
C ARG A 101 -16.48 -9.65 20.06
N PRO A 102 -16.75 -9.29 18.79
CA PRO A 102 -15.74 -9.43 17.75
C PRO A 102 -14.52 -8.55 18.06
N VAL A 103 -13.39 -9.19 18.33
CA VAL A 103 -12.13 -8.50 18.72
C VAL A 103 -11.44 -7.85 17.52
N ILE A 104 -11.62 -8.43 16.33
CA ILE A 104 -11.03 -7.98 15.07
C ILE A 104 -11.77 -6.76 14.53
N ARG A 105 -13.08 -6.69 14.74
CA ARG A 105 -13.93 -5.64 14.19
C ARG A 105 -13.50 -4.22 14.57
N PRO A 106 -13.39 -3.85 15.87
CA PRO A 106 -12.96 -2.50 16.23
C PRO A 106 -11.54 -2.21 15.75
N GLU A 107 -10.67 -3.23 15.70
CA GLU A 107 -9.31 -3.10 15.20
C GLU A 107 -9.28 -2.73 13.71
N VAL A 108 -10.03 -3.45 12.87
CA VAL A 108 -10.11 -3.17 11.44
C VAL A 108 -10.74 -1.79 11.18
N GLN A 109 -11.78 -1.42 11.93
CA GLN A 109 -12.38 -0.09 11.79
C GLN A 109 -11.39 1.02 12.13
N ARG A 110 -10.62 0.85 13.22
CA ARG A 110 -9.59 1.79 13.64
C ARG A 110 -8.48 1.91 12.59
N MET A 111 -7.96 0.78 12.12
CA MET A 111 -6.93 0.74 11.07
C MET A 111 -7.39 1.48 9.81
N LEU A 112 -8.60 1.21 9.32
CA LEU A 112 -9.15 1.86 8.11
C LEU A 112 -9.33 3.38 8.25
N GLN A 113 -9.47 3.88 9.47
CA GLN A 113 -9.63 5.31 9.74
C GLN A 113 -8.30 6.02 10.07
N GLU A 114 -7.40 5.36 10.79
CA GLU A 114 -6.15 5.96 11.28
C GLU A 114 -4.96 5.74 10.33
N GLU A 115 -4.89 4.61 9.63
CA GLU A 115 -3.72 4.24 8.83
C GLU A 115 -3.89 4.44 7.32
N PHE A 116 -5.13 4.50 6.83
CA PHE A 116 -5.42 4.68 5.42
C PHE A 116 -5.62 6.15 5.09
N TYR A 117 -5.02 6.61 3.98
CA TYR A 117 -5.21 7.97 3.50
C TYR A 117 -5.54 8.01 1.99
N PRO A 118 -6.66 8.64 1.59
CA PRO A 118 -7.80 9.07 2.42
C PRO A 118 -8.37 7.94 3.30
N PRO A 119 -8.97 8.28 4.45
CA PRO A 119 -9.54 7.28 5.36
C PRO A 119 -10.70 6.54 4.71
N LEU A 120 -10.84 5.27 5.04
CA LEU A 120 -11.89 4.39 4.52
C LEU A 120 -13.01 4.28 5.57
N GLY A 121 -14.18 4.86 5.26
CA GLY A 121 -15.36 4.74 6.10
C GLY A 121 -15.83 3.30 6.21
N THR A 122 -16.41 2.94 7.36
CA THR A 122 -17.02 1.61 7.54
C THR A 122 -18.43 1.73 8.08
N SER A 123 -19.33 0.90 7.56
CA SER A 123 -20.69 0.74 8.07
C SER A 123 -20.97 -0.73 8.40
N SER A 124 -21.83 -0.96 9.39
CA SER A 124 -22.32 -2.31 9.67
C SER A 124 -23.30 -2.75 8.60
N ILE A 125 -23.24 -4.01 8.18
CA ILE A 125 -24.29 -4.57 7.31
C ILE A 125 -25.52 -4.90 8.17
N PRO A 126 -26.71 -4.37 7.84
CA PRO A 126 -27.94 -4.70 8.56
C PRO A 126 -28.17 -6.22 8.61
N GLY A 127 -28.49 -6.76 9.79
CA GLY A 127 -28.68 -8.19 9.99
C GLY A 127 -27.40 -9.04 10.03
N ASN A 128 -26.22 -8.47 9.77
CA ASN A 128 -24.94 -9.17 9.86
C ASN A 128 -23.90 -8.40 10.70
N MET A 129 -23.95 -8.60 12.01
CA MET A 129 -22.99 -8.02 12.97
C MET A 129 -21.54 -8.49 12.77
N GLY A 130 -21.31 -9.56 12.01
CA GLY A 130 -19.98 -10.08 11.74
C GLY A 130 -19.32 -9.51 10.49
N ALA A 131 -19.94 -8.53 9.84
CA ALA A 131 -19.44 -7.93 8.61
C ALA A 131 -19.50 -6.40 8.64
N LEU A 132 -18.56 -5.81 7.92
CA LEU A 132 -18.42 -4.39 7.64
C LEU A 132 -18.52 -4.18 6.13
N ALA A 133 -19.15 -3.08 5.72
CA ALA A 133 -19.13 -2.59 4.35
C ALA A 133 -18.30 -1.30 4.30
N ILE A 134 -17.38 -1.24 3.34
CA ILE A 134 -16.65 -0.02 2.98
C ILE A 134 -17.32 0.54 1.72
N PRO A 135 -17.82 1.80 1.77
CA PRO A 135 -18.42 2.43 0.62
C PRO A 135 -17.49 2.40 -0.59
N VAL A 136 -18.02 2.02 -1.74
CA VAL A 136 -17.27 1.99 -3.00
C VAL A 136 -16.69 3.36 -3.37
N SER A 137 -17.36 4.45 -2.99
CA SER A 137 -16.88 5.82 -3.15
C SER A 137 -15.53 6.05 -2.47
N ASP A 138 -15.40 5.58 -1.23
CA ASP A 138 -14.22 5.79 -0.41
C ASP A 138 -13.06 4.97 -0.94
N VAL A 139 -13.33 3.73 -1.36
CA VAL A 139 -12.35 2.86 -2.00
C VAL A 139 -11.86 3.47 -3.32
N LYS A 140 -12.75 4.04 -4.14
CA LYS A 140 -12.37 4.72 -5.39
C LYS A 140 -11.49 5.94 -5.12
N LEU A 141 -11.83 6.76 -4.14
CA LEU A 141 -11.02 7.92 -3.73
C LEU A 141 -9.65 7.49 -3.23
N TRP A 142 -9.61 6.46 -2.40
CA TRP A 142 -8.37 5.90 -1.89
C TRP A 142 -7.50 5.33 -3.00
N LEU A 143 -8.04 4.49 -3.88
CA LEU A 143 -7.33 3.93 -5.03
C LEU A 143 -6.76 5.02 -5.94
N LYS A 144 -7.55 6.06 -6.23
CA LYS A 144 -7.11 7.21 -7.02
C LYS A 144 -5.91 7.91 -6.37
N HIS A 145 -6.01 8.22 -5.08
CA HIS A 145 -4.92 8.85 -4.34
C HIS A 145 -3.65 7.97 -4.34
N GLN A 146 -3.78 6.66 -4.09
CA GLN A 146 -2.63 5.75 -4.10
C GLN A 146 -1.95 5.67 -5.47
N LYS A 147 -2.72 5.71 -6.56
CA LYS A 147 -2.16 5.77 -7.93
C LYS A 147 -1.38 7.06 -8.17
N GLU A 148 -1.94 8.20 -7.79
CA GLU A 148 -1.28 9.50 -7.93
C GLU A 148 0.05 9.52 -7.15
N GLN A 149 0.06 9.05 -5.91
CA GLN A 149 1.28 8.94 -5.11
C GLN A 149 2.32 8.00 -5.71
N LYS A 150 1.91 6.84 -6.24
CA LYS A 150 2.83 5.93 -6.95
C LYS A 150 3.42 6.57 -8.21
N GLY A 151 2.62 7.28 -8.99
CA GLY A 151 3.08 8.00 -10.18
C GLY A 151 4.12 9.07 -9.83
N ILE A 152 3.87 9.87 -8.79
CA ILE A 152 4.81 10.87 -8.28
C ILE A 152 6.13 10.22 -7.85
N ARG A 153 6.07 9.12 -7.09
CA ARG A 153 7.26 8.39 -6.64
C ARG A 153 8.06 7.82 -7.81
N LEU A 154 7.38 7.24 -8.80
CA LEU A 154 8.04 6.70 -9.99
C LEU A 154 8.76 7.79 -10.79
N LEU A 155 8.13 8.96 -10.96
CA LEU A 155 8.76 10.11 -11.61
C LEU A 155 9.97 10.63 -10.81
N ALA A 156 9.89 10.65 -9.48
CA ALA A 156 11.03 11.03 -8.63
C ALA A 156 12.20 10.05 -8.78
N VAL A 157 11.93 8.73 -8.76
CA VAL A 157 12.94 7.69 -8.97
C VAL A 157 13.56 7.81 -10.36
N ALA A 158 12.75 8.02 -11.40
CA ALA A 158 13.23 8.25 -12.76
C ALA A 158 14.11 9.50 -12.87
N GLY A 159 13.80 10.58 -12.14
CA GLY A 159 14.63 11.77 -12.05
C GLY A 159 15.99 11.50 -11.42
N ILE A 160 16.03 10.73 -10.33
CA ILE A 160 17.29 10.32 -9.68
C ILE A 160 18.11 9.43 -10.62
N LEU A 161 17.49 8.43 -11.25
CA LEU A 161 18.15 7.54 -12.21
C LEU A 161 18.68 8.31 -13.42
N LYS A 162 17.91 9.28 -13.94
CA LYS A 162 18.35 10.17 -15.01
C LYS A 162 19.53 11.04 -14.57
N ASN A 163 19.56 11.54 -13.34
CA ASN A 163 20.69 12.33 -12.83
C ASN A 163 21.96 11.50 -12.61
N ILE A 164 21.81 10.22 -12.25
CA ILE A 164 22.93 9.26 -12.16
C ILE A 164 23.41 8.90 -13.58
N SER A 165 22.48 8.56 -14.47
CA SER A 165 22.75 8.15 -15.85
C SER A 165 23.28 9.27 -16.74
N SER A 166 22.84 10.51 -16.55
CA SER A 166 23.30 11.68 -17.32
C SER A 166 24.71 12.15 -16.93
N GLY A 167 25.37 11.49 -15.98
CA GLY A 167 26.73 11.83 -15.58
C GLY A 167 26.83 13.18 -14.86
N ASN A 168 25.73 13.79 -14.43
CA ASN A 168 25.74 15.09 -13.75
C ASN A 168 26.52 15.04 -12.42
N ARG A 169 26.48 13.91 -11.70
CA ARG A 169 27.33 13.69 -10.53
C ARG A 169 28.82 13.59 -10.88
N LEU A 170 29.17 12.93 -11.98
CA LEU A 170 30.56 12.87 -12.46
C LEU A 170 31.05 14.24 -12.91
N ARG A 171 30.22 15.03 -13.59
CA ARG A 171 30.54 16.40 -13.98
C ARG A 171 30.66 17.33 -12.77
N GLN A 172 29.81 17.19 -11.75
CA GLN A 172 29.93 17.95 -10.49
C GLN A 172 31.19 17.58 -9.71
N LEU A 173 31.56 16.29 -9.64
CA LEU A 173 32.80 15.86 -9.00
C LEU A 173 34.04 16.28 -9.81
N LEU A 174 33.98 16.25 -11.14
CA LEU A 174 35.06 16.75 -11.99
C LEU A 174 35.22 18.27 -11.87
N THR A 175 34.12 19.04 -11.79
CA THR A 175 34.20 20.50 -11.60
C THR A 175 34.66 20.89 -10.19
N LEU A 176 34.30 20.12 -9.16
CA LEU A 176 34.85 20.32 -7.81
C LEU A 176 36.36 20.01 -7.78
N ASN A 177 36.82 18.91 -8.38
CA ASN A 177 38.25 18.58 -8.45
C ASN A 177 39.07 19.53 -9.36
N LEU A 178 38.46 20.12 -10.39
CA LEU A 178 39.12 21.12 -11.25
C LEU A 178 39.26 22.49 -10.56
N ASN A 179 38.33 22.85 -9.67
CA ASN A 179 38.43 24.08 -8.88
C ASN A 179 39.41 23.96 -7.69
N ASP A 180 39.60 22.76 -7.12
CA ASP A 180 40.64 22.52 -6.10
C ASP A 180 42.05 22.45 -6.67
N SER A 181 42.22 22.25 -7.99
CA SER A 181 43.53 22.16 -8.65
C SER A 181 44.01 23.44 -9.32
N THR A 182 43.26 24.54 -9.21
CA THR A 182 43.60 25.86 -9.79
C THR A 182 43.85 26.96 -8.74
N GLY A 183 43.98 26.59 -7.46
CA GLY A 183 44.15 27.51 -6.34
C GLY A 183 45.55 27.59 -5.69
N GLU A 184 46.53 26.79 -6.13
CA GLU A 184 47.90 26.82 -5.58
C GLU A 184 48.92 26.98 -6.72
N ASP A 185 49.12 28.22 -7.17
CA ASP A 185 50.44 28.73 -7.57
C ASP A 185 50.33 30.21 -7.90
N ASN A 186 50.82 31.05 -6.98
CA ASN A 186 51.62 32.26 -7.26
C ASN A 186 51.59 33.20 -6.05
N THR A 187 52.47 32.96 -5.09
CA THR A 187 53.16 34.04 -4.38
C THR A 187 54.62 33.64 -4.25
N ASP A 188 55.32 33.80 -5.36
CA ASP A 188 56.77 33.94 -5.34
C ASP A 188 57.07 35.45 -5.26
N SER A 189 57.91 35.79 -4.30
CA SER A 189 58.87 36.90 -4.29
C SER A 189 58.44 38.28 -4.82
N ASN A 190 58.34 39.27 -3.92
CA ASN A 190 59.14 40.51 -4.04
C ASN A 190 59.00 41.48 -2.85
N GLU A 191 60.14 42.17 -2.63
CA GLU A 191 60.36 43.48 -2.02
C GLU A 191 60.72 43.59 -0.51
N GLU A 192 62.04 43.85 -0.34
CA GLU A 192 62.78 44.71 0.61
C GLU A 192 62.79 44.42 2.12
#